data_AF-A0A853ARX6-F1
#
_entry.id   AF-A0A853ARX6-F1
#
_cell.length_a   1.000
_cell.length_b   1.000
_cell.length_c   1.000
_cell.angle_alpha   90.00
_cell.angle_beta   90.00
_cell.angle_gamma   90.00
#
_symmetry.space_group_name_H-M   'P 1'
#
loop_
_entity.id
_entity.type
_entity.pdbx_description
1 polymer ?
#
loop_
_entity_poly.entity_id
_entity_poly.type
_entity_poly.pdbx_seq_one_letter_code
_entity_poly.pdbx_strand_id
1 'polypeptide(L)'
;MTFLQPQTAPLTTCSLDELDRRAKLAETCMNLALEQRCWAPLQRYRQEMLIVQAEIRRRLDALEDSPGHVGTRLGEQTDDRFCLAPEGDDAVGLA
;
A
#
# COMPACT_ATOMS: atom_id res chain seq x y z
N MET A 1 -31.98 8.31 -5.97
CA MET A 1 -30.50 8.22 -5.95
C MET A 1 -30.05 8.25 -4.51
N THR A 2 -29.33 7.22 -4.07
CA THR A 2 -28.88 7.10 -2.67
C THR A 2 -27.43 7.55 -2.61
N PHE A 3 -27.15 8.68 -1.95
CA PHE A 3 -25.78 9.04 -1.60
C PHE A 3 -25.28 8.02 -0.59
N LEU A 4 -24.15 7.36 -0.88
CA LEU A 4 -23.53 6.44 0.05
C LEU A 4 -23.16 7.23 1.31
N GLN A 5 -23.67 6.78 2.47
CA GLN A 5 -23.38 7.43 3.74
C GLN A 5 -21.86 7.39 3.98
N PRO A 6 -21.27 8.50 4.46
CA PRO A 6 -19.86 8.52 4.80
C PRO A 6 -19.59 7.49 5.89
N GLN A 7 -18.49 6.77 5.70
CA GLN A 7 -18.09 5.67 6.56
C GLN A 7 -17.78 6.20 7.97
N THR A 8 -18.50 5.69 8.97
CA THR A 8 -18.52 6.24 10.34
C THR A 8 -17.38 5.74 11.24
N ALA A 9 -16.63 4.70 10.82
CA ALA A 9 -15.55 4.20 11.67
C ALA A 9 -14.41 5.25 11.75
N PRO A 10 -13.85 5.49 12.95
CA PRO A 10 -12.78 6.46 13.13
C PRO A 10 -11.56 6.08 12.31
N LEU A 11 -10.94 7.06 11.65
CA LEU A 11 -9.80 6.83 10.75
C LEU A 11 -8.62 6.14 11.45
N THR A 12 -8.47 6.38 12.76
CA THR A 12 -7.43 5.82 13.62
C THR A 12 -7.49 4.29 13.75
N THR A 13 -8.64 3.66 13.50
CA THR A 13 -8.80 2.20 13.57
C THR A 13 -8.83 1.52 12.20
N CYS A 14 -8.90 2.28 11.11
CA CYS A 14 -8.82 1.75 9.75
C CYS A 14 -7.40 1.26 9.42
N SER A 15 -7.24 0.24 8.57
CA SER A 15 -5.94 -0.10 7.97
C SER A 15 -5.59 0.88 6.84
N LEU A 16 -4.34 0.89 6.36
CA LEU A 16 -3.95 1.70 5.19
C LEU A 16 -4.79 1.34 3.95
N ASP A 17 -5.05 0.06 3.70
CA ASP A 17 -5.91 -0.39 2.59
C ASP A 17 -7.35 0.13 2.74
N GLU A 18 -7.87 0.18 3.96
CA GLU A 18 -9.22 0.68 4.22
C GLU A 18 -9.29 2.21 4.03
N LEU A 19 -8.23 2.94 4.40
CA LEU A 19 -8.10 4.36 4.11
C LEU A 19 -8.04 4.62 2.59
N ASP A 20 -7.28 3.83 1.83
CA ASP A 20 -7.19 3.94 0.37
C ASP A 20 -8.56 3.67 -0.30
N ARG A 21 -9.28 2.63 0.13
CA ARG A 21 -10.65 2.36 -0.34
C ARG A 21 -11.59 3.53 -0.07
N ARG A 22 -11.50 4.15 1.12
CA ARG A 22 -12.30 5.34 1.45
C ARG A 22 -11.96 6.53 0.57
N ALA A 23 -10.68 6.75 0.26
CA ALA A 23 -10.27 7.81 -0.65
C ALA A 23 -10.87 7.61 -2.06
N LYS A 24 -10.78 6.40 -2.61
CA LYS A 24 -11.35 6.04 -3.92
C LYS A 24 -12.87 6.19 -3.95
N LEU A 25 -13.55 5.82 -2.86
CA LEU A 25 -14.99 5.97 -2.74
C LEU A 25 -15.39 7.44 -2.69
N ALA A 26 -14.70 8.26 -1.89
CA ALA A 26 -14.93 9.69 -1.81
C ALA A 26 -14.73 10.37 -3.18
N GLU A 27 -13.67 9.99 -3.91
CA GLU A 27 -13.43 10.47 -5.28
C GLU A 27 -14.57 10.12 -6.23
N THR A 28 -15.03 8.87 -6.22
CA THR A 28 -16.18 8.42 -7.04
C THR A 28 -17.44 9.22 -6.72
N CYS A 29 -17.71 9.46 -5.44
CA CYS A 29 -18.84 10.25 -4.97
C CYS A 29 -18.72 11.73 -5.35
N MET A 30 -17.51 12.31 -5.35
CA MET A 30 -17.27 13.67 -5.84
C MET A 30 -17.56 13.79 -7.33
N ASN A 31 -17.10 12.84 -8.14
CA ASN A 31 -17.36 12.83 -9.59
C ASN A 31 -18.86 12.76 -9.87
N LEU A 32 -19.57 11.89 -9.16
CA LEU A 32 -21.04 11.81 -9.25
C LEU A 32 -21.72 13.11 -8.80
N ALA A 33 -21.24 13.76 -7.74
CA ALA A 33 -21.77 15.04 -7.28
C ALA A 33 -21.54 16.17 -8.29
N LEU A 34 -20.40 16.17 -8.98
CA LEU A 34 -20.10 17.10 -10.07
C LEU A 34 -21.03 16.91 -11.26
N GLU A 35 -21.24 15.66 -11.70
CA GLU A 35 -22.18 15.31 -12.77
C GLU A 35 -23.60 15.80 -12.45
N GLN A 36 -24.01 15.67 -11.20
CA GLN A 36 -25.33 16.11 -10.72
C GLN A 36 -25.38 17.60 -10.32
N ARG A 37 -24.29 18.35 -10.47
CA ARG A 37 -24.17 19.77 -10.05
C ARG A 37 -24.56 20.00 -8.59
N CYS A 38 -24.31 19.01 -7.74
CA CYS A 38 -24.65 19.01 -6.33
C CYS A 38 -23.44 19.45 -5.49
N TRP A 39 -23.40 20.73 -5.13
CA TRP A 39 -22.24 21.33 -4.43
C TRP A 39 -22.10 20.92 -2.96
N ALA A 40 -23.21 20.71 -2.25
CA ALA A 40 -23.19 20.31 -0.85
C ALA A 40 -22.49 18.95 -0.61
N PRO A 41 -22.85 17.85 -1.32
CA PRO A 41 -22.13 16.58 -1.19
C PRO A 41 -20.69 16.68 -1.71
N LEU A 42 -20.43 17.45 -2.77
CA LEU A 42 -19.08 17.65 -3.29
C LEU A 42 -18.12 18.21 -2.22
N GLN A 43 -18.53 19.28 -1.52
CA GLN A 43 -17.72 19.87 -0.45
C GLN A 43 -17.45 18.88 0.68
N ARG A 44 -18.46 18.07 1.04
CA ARG A 44 -18.34 17.05 2.08
C ARG A 44 -17.32 15.98 1.71
N TYR A 45 -17.43 15.38 0.53
CA TYR A 45 -16.51 14.34 0.08
C TYR A 45 -15.10 14.88 -0.17
N ARG A 46 -14.98 16.14 -0.60
CA ARG A 46 -13.67 16.82 -0.70
C ARG A 46 -12.99 16.92 0.66
N GLN A 47 -13.73 17.31 1.69
CA GLN A 47 -13.17 17.43 3.03
C GLN A 47 -12.81 16.06 3.62
N GLU A 48 -13.63 15.05 3.40
CA GLU A 48 -13.33 13.67 3.78
C GLU A 48 -12.04 13.17 3.13
N MET A 49 -11.89 13.39 1.81
CA MET A 49 -10.70 13.00 1.07
C MET A 49 -9.41 13.65 1.61
N LEU A 50 -9.46 14.94 1.95
CA LEU A 50 -8.31 15.64 2.55
C LEU A 50 -7.89 15.03 3.88
N ILE A 51 -8.85 14.70 4.75
CA ILE A 51 -8.56 14.10 6.06
C ILE A 51 -7.99 12.69 5.88
N VAL A 52 -8.55 11.89 4.98
CA VAL A 52 -8.08 10.53 4.69
C VAL A 52 -6.64 10.56 4.14
N GLN A 53 -6.35 11.46 3.19
CA GLN A 53 -5.00 11.61 2.63
C GLN A 53 -3.99 12.07 3.68
N ALA A 54 -4.37 12.99 4.56
CA ALA A 54 -3.51 13.44 5.65
C ALA A 54 -3.16 12.30 6.62
N GLU A 55 -4.12 11.44 6.96
CA GLU A 55 -3.87 10.29 7.82
C GLU A 55 -3.03 9.20 7.14
N ILE A 56 -3.23 8.95 5.83
CA ILE A 56 -2.36 8.06 5.05
C ILE A 56 -0.93 8.58 5.08
N ARG A 57 -0.73 9.86 4.75
CA ARG A 57 0.60 10.49 4.76
C ARG A 57 1.26 10.35 6.13
N ARG A 58 0.55 10.74 7.21
CA ARG A 58 1.05 10.65 8.57
C ARG A 58 1.55 9.24 8.94
N ARG A 59 0.86 8.19 8.47
CA ARG A 59 1.25 6.80 8.76
C ARG A 59 2.42 6.33 7.93
N LEU A 60 2.50 6.74 6.66
CA LEU A 60 3.65 6.46 5.82
C LEU A 60 4.90 7.13 6.41
N ASP A 61 4.80 8.40 6.79
CA ASP A 61 5.89 9.14 7.44
C ASP A 61 6.32 8.44 8.75
N ALA A 62 5.37 7.97 9.57
CA ALA A 62 5.69 7.24 10.81
C ALA A 62 6.36 5.87 10.59
N LEU A 63 6.12 5.22 9.43
CA LEU A 63 6.81 3.99 9.04
C LEU A 63 8.23 4.30 8.55
N GLU A 64 8.44 5.42 7.86
CA GLU A 64 9.75 5.90 7.41
C GLU A 64 10.62 6.36 8.59
N ASP A 65 10.02 6.99 9.60
CA ASP A 65 10.68 7.50 10.80
C ASP A 65 11.03 6.42 11.85
N SER A 66 10.62 5.16 11.65
CA SER A 66 10.99 4.05 12.56
C SER A 66 12.39 3.51 12.23
N PRO A 67 13.41 3.73 13.09
CA PRO A 67 14.74 3.17 12.90
C PRO A 67 14.70 1.66 13.17
N GLY A 68 14.40 0.88 12.13
CA GLY A 68 14.33 -0.58 12.22
C GLY A 68 13.56 -1.28 11.12
N HIS A 69 12.86 -0.58 10.23
CA HIS A 69 12.23 -1.23 9.08
C HIS A 69 13.24 -1.38 7.93
N VAL A 70 14.14 -2.36 8.10
CA VAL A 70 14.94 -2.88 6.97
C VAL A 70 13.94 -3.44 5.97
N GLY A 71 13.70 -2.69 4.90
CA GLY A 71 12.96 -3.16 3.74
C GLY A 71 13.51 -4.52 3.34
N THR A 72 12.70 -5.55 3.53
CA THR A 72 12.99 -6.86 2.96
C THR A 72 12.92 -6.66 1.45
N ARG A 73 14.08 -6.49 0.80
CA ARG A 73 14.19 -6.55 -0.65
C ARG A 73 13.65 -7.90 -1.09
N LEU A 74 12.40 -7.92 -1.54
CA LEU A 74 11.86 -8.97 -2.38
C LEU A 74 12.54 -8.85 -3.75
N GLY A 75 13.41 -9.80 -4.07
CA GLY A 75 14.20 -9.91 -5.30
C GLY A 75 15.67 -10.14 -4.92
N GLU A 76 16.28 -11.31 -5.07
CA GLU A 76 15.98 -12.49 -5.88
C GLU A 76 16.28 -13.75 -5.05
N GLN A 77 15.29 -14.61 -4.85
CA GLN A 77 15.51 -16.02 -4.52
C GLN A 77 15.35 -16.78 -5.83
N THR A 78 16.39 -16.77 -6.66
CA THR A 78 16.53 -17.75 -7.73
C THR A 78 17.06 -19.04 -7.11
N ASP A 79 16.12 -19.93 -6.85
CA ASP A 79 16.36 -21.35 -6.66
C ASP A 79 16.83 -21.93 -8.00
N ASP A 80 18.15 -21.95 -8.22
CA ASP A 80 18.75 -22.74 -9.30
C ASP A 80 19.49 -23.92 -8.68
N ARG A 81 18.69 -24.90 -8.25
CA ARG A 81 19.14 -26.28 -8.10
C ARG A 81 19.43 -26.85 -9.49
N PHE A 82 20.64 -26.64 -10.02
CA PHE A 82 21.18 -27.50 -11.07
C PHE A 82 22.64 -27.90 -10.84
N CYS A 83 22.77 -29.21 -10.68
CA CYS A 83 23.94 -30.07 -10.58
C CYS A 83 25.11 -29.68 -11.49
N LEU A 84 26.34 -29.76 -10.97
CA LEU A 84 27.51 -30.32 -11.68
C LEU A 84 28.54 -30.80 -10.64
N ALA A 85 28.49 -32.10 -10.31
CA ALA A 85 29.69 -32.90 -10.19
C ALA A 85 29.76 -33.71 -11.50
N PRO A 86 30.92 -33.85 -12.16
CA PRO A 86 31.88 -34.88 -11.73
C PRO A 86 33.38 -34.54 -11.92
N GLU A 87 34.16 -35.11 -11.00
CA GLU A 87 35.42 -35.88 -11.13
C GLU A 87 36.60 -35.43 -12.04
N GLY A 88 37.81 -35.62 -11.49
CA GLY A 88 39.13 -35.51 -12.13
C GLY A 88 40.16 -35.14 -11.06
N ASP A 89 40.52 -36.06 -10.17
CA ASP A 89 41.72 -36.91 -10.27
C ASP A 89 43.01 -36.10 -10.44
N ASP A 90 43.65 -35.78 -9.33
CA ASP A 90 45.10 -35.64 -9.27
C ASP A 90 45.58 -36.32 -7.99
N ALA A 91 45.74 -37.64 -8.11
CA ALA A 91 46.69 -38.36 -7.30
C ALA A 91 48.10 -37.88 -7.67
N VAL A 92 48.78 -37.18 -6.75
CA VAL A 92 50.24 -37.23 -6.71
C VAL A 92 50.66 -37.66 -5.32
N GLY A 93 50.88 -38.97 -5.23
CA GLY A 93 51.56 -39.59 -4.10
C GLY A 93 53.04 -39.20 -4.05
N LEU A 94 53.57 -39.41 -2.86
CA LEU A 94 54.98 -39.33 -2.43
C LEU A 94 56.03 -39.64 -3.50
N ALA A 95 57.11 -38.84 -3.48
CA ALA A 95 58.49 -39.33 -3.31
C ALA A 95 59.33 -38.26 -2.63
#